data_AF-A0A4Q0J146-F1
#
_entry.id   AF-A0A4Q0J146-F1
#
_cell.length_a   1.000
_cell.length_b   1.000
_cell.length_c   1.000
_cell.angle_alpha   90.00
_cell.angle_beta   90.00
_cell.angle_gamma   90.00
#
_symmetry.space_group_name_H-M   'P 1'
#
loop_
_entity.id
_entity.type
_entity.pdbx_description
1 polymer ?
#
loop_
_entity_poly.entity_id
_entity_poly.type
_entity_poly.pdbx_seq_one_letter_code
_entity_poly.pdbx_strand_id
1 'polypeptide(L)'
;MLLYIELEDYLAQWFRHEQGGTDPVRLTRGSIESGLLEQFLQTPPPDYVPEFGGDGKLAIELPNFRNKDTRSYYYLPPKARDALVACIRNRFDISMWQSLHRFASVFQRQDHLIYAFMEKHGIELTEKNWNAIAKRYQRKRDIYRRIDRRKKSSQK
;
A
#
# COMPACT_ATOMS: atom_id res chain seq x y z
N MET A 1 -1.72 13.09 16.31
CA MET A 1 -0.77 12.01 16.67
C MET A 1 -0.32 11.32 15.39
N LEU A 2 0.95 10.95 15.27
CA LEU A 2 1.48 10.34 14.05
C LEU A 2 1.85 8.87 14.27
N LEU A 3 1.52 8.04 13.30
CA LEU A 3 1.97 6.67 13.18
C LEU A 3 3.02 6.60 12.07
N TYR A 4 4.16 5.99 12.35
CA TYR A 4 5.20 5.79 11.35
C TYR A 4 5.20 4.33 10.89
N ILE A 5 5.19 4.10 9.58
CA ILE A 5 5.28 2.75 8.99
C ILE A 5 6.41 2.67 7.97
N GLU A 6 7.11 1.54 7.94
CA GLU A 6 8.16 1.29 6.97
C GLU A 6 7.56 0.76 5.67
N LEU A 7 7.81 1.46 4.57
CA LEU A 7 7.34 1.12 3.23
C LEU A 7 8.46 1.34 2.21
N GLU A 8 8.43 0.56 1.13
CA GLU A 8 9.30 0.82 -0.03
C GLU A 8 8.91 2.15 -0.71
N ASP A 9 9.88 2.88 -1.25
CA ASP A 9 9.70 4.25 -1.77
C ASP A 9 8.49 4.39 -2.73
N TYR A 10 8.41 3.54 -3.77
CA TYR A 10 7.29 3.58 -4.71
C TYR A 10 5.93 3.37 -4.04
N LEU A 11 5.88 2.56 -2.97
CA LEU A 11 4.66 2.23 -2.27
C LEU A 11 4.24 3.36 -1.33
N ALA A 12 5.21 3.99 -0.67
CA ALA A 12 4.99 5.18 0.14
C ALA A 12 4.49 6.35 -0.72
N GLN A 13 5.14 6.60 -1.86
CA GLN A 13 4.76 7.62 -2.85
C GLN A 13 3.35 7.36 -3.40
N TRP A 14 3.09 6.13 -3.85
CA TRP A 14 1.76 5.72 -4.32
C TRP A 14 0.68 5.93 -3.25
N PHE A 15 0.93 5.45 -2.03
CA PHE A 15 -0.06 5.53 -0.96
C PHE A 15 -0.35 6.98 -0.56
N ARG A 16 0.68 7.83 -0.48
CA ARG A 16 0.53 9.27 -0.24
C ARG A 16 -0.36 9.90 -1.32
N HIS A 17 -0.07 9.63 -2.59
CA HIS A 17 -0.83 10.16 -3.72
C HIS A 17 -2.30 9.72 -3.67
N GLU A 18 -2.56 8.43 -3.46
CA GLU A 18 -3.92 7.87 -3.37
C GLU A 18 -4.74 8.44 -2.20
N GLN A 19 -4.09 8.91 -1.15
CA GLN A 19 -4.75 9.51 0.02
C GLN A 19 -4.90 11.04 -0.10
N GLY A 20 -4.57 11.63 -1.26
CA GLY A 20 -4.73 13.07 -1.52
C GLY A 20 -3.46 13.90 -1.42
N GLY A 21 -2.29 13.26 -1.31
CA GLY A 21 -0.99 13.91 -1.53
C GLY A 21 -0.38 14.65 -0.34
N THR A 22 -0.94 14.55 0.87
CA THR A 22 -0.43 15.26 2.05
C THR A 22 0.74 14.55 2.72
N ASP A 23 1.61 15.32 3.38
CA ASP A 23 2.67 14.81 4.25
C ASP A 23 2.62 15.56 5.60
N PRO A 24 2.23 14.91 6.71
CA PRO A 24 1.90 13.49 6.87
C PRO A 24 0.64 13.06 6.09
N VAL A 25 0.54 11.76 5.80
CA VAL A 25 -0.60 11.20 5.06
C VAL A 25 -1.85 11.24 5.91
N ARG A 26 -2.89 11.91 5.39
CA ARG A 26 -4.23 11.92 5.97
C ARG A 26 -5.07 10.85 5.31
N LEU A 27 -5.54 9.88 6.09
CA LEU A 27 -6.37 8.82 5.55
C LEU A 27 -7.72 9.38 5.07
N THR A 28 -8.09 9.02 3.85
CA THR A 28 -9.41 9.28 3.29
C THR A 28 -10.46 8.66 4.21
N ARG A 29 -11.49 9.44 4.51
CA ARG A 29 -12.59 9.00 5.38
C ARG A 29 -13.25 7.74 4.79
N GLY A 30 -13.39 6.70 5.61
CA GLY A 30 -13.97 5.43 5.18
C GLY A 30 -13.02 4.53 4.38
N SER A 31 -11.74 4.87 4.28
CA SER A 31 -10.72 3.97 3.72
C SER A 31 -10.57 2.70 4.57
N ILE A 32 -10.11 1.62 3.94
CA ILE A 32 -9.89 0.33 4.61
C ILE A 32 -8.84 0.49 5.71
N GLU A 33 -7.80 1.31 5.49
CA GLU A 33 -6.78 1.63 6.48
C GLU A 33 -7.38 2.34 7.69
N SER A 34 -8.30 3.27 7.47
CA SER A 34 -9.03 3.95 8.56
C SER A 34 -9.82 2.94 9.39
N GLY A 35 -10.53 2.00 8.75
CA GLY A 35 -11.27 0.95 9.48
C GLY A 35 -10.37 -0.01 10.25
N LEU A 36 -9.20 -0.35 9.70
CA LEU A 36 -8.20 -1.18 10.38
C LEU A 36 -7.67 -0.47 11.63
N LEU A 37 -7.32 0.82 11.51
CA LEU A 37 -6.90 1.62 12.65
C LEU A 37 -8.00 1.75 13.71
N GLU A 38 -9.24 2.01 13.30
CA GLU A 38 -10.38 2.07 14.22
C GLU A 38 -10.54 0.78 15.02
N GLN A 39 -10.38 -0.38 14.37
CA GLN A 39 -10.49 -1.69 15.00
C GLN A 39 -9.34 -1.94 15.99
N PHE A 40 -8.09 -1.70 15.58
CA PHE A 40 -6.92 -2.23 16.27
C PHE A 40 -6.08 -1.22 17.06
N LEU A 41 -6.36 0.08 16.98
CA LEU A 41 -5.73 1.06 17.87
C LEU A 41 -6.12 0.81 19.32
N GLN A 42 -5.12 0.86 20.20
CA GLN A 42 -5.22 0.55 21.61
C GLN A 42 -4.49 1.62 22.43
N THR A 43 -4.80 1.65 23.73
CA THR A 43 -3.98 2.38 24.69
C THR A 43 -2.59 1.72 24.73
N PRO A 44 -1.50 2.50 24.68
CA PRO A 44 -0.16 1.94 24.78
C PRO A 44 0.04 1.19 26.09
N PRO A 45 0.83 0.09 26.07
CA PRO A 45 1.30 -0.51 27.30
C PRO A 45 2.22 0.46 28.08
N PRO A 46 2.39 0.27 29.41
CA PRO A 46 3.11 1.22 30.26
C PRO A 46 4.57 1.49 29.86
N ASP A 47 5.20 0.53 29.20
CA ASP A 47 6.59 0.54 28.73
C ASP A 47 6.74 0.97 27.27
N TYR A 48 5.64 1.38 26.62
CA TYR A 48 5.67 1.78 25.22
C TYR A 48 6.46 3.07 25.01
N VAL A 49 7.51 2.97 24.19
CA VAL A 49 8.24 4.11 23.66
C VAL A 49 7.70 4.44 22.27
N PRO A 50 7.14 5.64 22.04
CA PRO A 50 6.68 6.05 20.73
C PRO A 50 7.81 5.99 19.69
N GLU A 51 7.51 5.42 18.53
CA GLU A 51 8.44 5.48 17.41
C GLU A 51 8.47 6.90 16.84
N PHE A 52 9.69 7.39 16.60
CA PHE A 52 9.90 8.65 15.88
C PHE A 52 10.11 8.37 14.39
N GLY A 53 9.92 9.41 13.58
CA GLY A 53 10.20 9.38 12.15
C GLY A 53 11.67 9.12 11.85
N GLY A 54 11.97 8.90 10.58
CA GLY A 54 13.32 8.65 10.08
C GLY A 54 13.28 8.25 8.60
N ASP A 55 14.45 8.15 7.98
CA ASP A 55 14.56 7.78 6.57
C ASP A 55 13.84 6.44 6.30
N GLY A 56 13.03 6.41 5.25
CA GLY A 56 12.25 5.22 4.85
C GLY A 56 10.96 4.97 5.64
N LYS A 57 10.61 5.83 6.61
CA LYS A 57 9.34 5.76 7.33
C LYS A 57 8.32 6.75 6.80
N LEU A 58 7.13 6.26 6.45
CA LEU A 58 5.99 7.09 6.09
C LEU A 58 5.21 7.50 7.34
N ALA A 59 4.98 8.81 7.51
CA ALA A 59 4.14 9.35 8.55
C ALA A 59 2.65 9.34 8.13
N ILE A 60 1.80 8.76 8.98
CA ILE A 60 0.34 8.74 8.83
C ILE A 60 -0.27 9.50 10.02
N GLU A 61 -1.13 10.48 9.73
CA GLU A 61 -1.90 11.17 10.75
C GLU A 61 -3.03 10.25 11.24
N LEU A 62 -3.03 9.93 12.54
CA LEU A 62 -4.09 9.13 13.14
C LEU A 62 -5.39 9.94 13.14
N PRO A 63 -6.47 9.45 12.50
CA PRO A 63 -7.74 10.16 12.51
C PRO A 63 -8.43 9.98 13.87
N ASN A 64 -9.19 10.99 14.32
CA ASN A 64 -10.04 10.84 15.49
C ASN A 64 -11.29 10.04 15.13
N PHE A 65 -11.47 8.91 15.81
CA PHE A 65 -12.63 8.05 15.63
C PHE A 65 -13.73 8.43 16.62
N ARG A 66 -14.98 8.10 16.29
CA ARG A 66 -16.14 8.45 17.13
C ARG A 66 -16.04 7.87 18.55
N ASN A 67 -15.50 6.65 18.66
CA ASN A 67 -15.41 5.91 19.92
C ASN A 67 -13.97 5.73 20.42
N LYS A 68 -12.97 6.28 19.71
CA LYS A 68 -11.55 6.22 20.09
C LYS A 68 -10.87 7.55 19.83
N ASP A 69 -10.54 8.26 20.92
CA ASP A 69 -9.71 9.45 20.86
C ASP A 69 -8.24 9.07 20.72
N THR A 70 -7.57 9.58 19.69
CA THR A 70 -6.16 9.31 19.41
C THR A 70 -5.20 9.87 20.47
N ARG A 71 -5.69 10.71 21.40
CA ARG A 71 -4.95 11.14 22.59
C ARG A 71 -4.70 9.98 23.57
N SER A 72 -5.59 8.99 23.60
CA SER A 72 -5.47 7.81 24.47
C SER A 72 -5.18 6.54 23.67
N TYR A 73 -5.69 6.43 22.44
CA TYR A 73 -5.56 5.26 21.57
C TYR A 73 -4.60 5.52 20.41
N TYR A 74 -3.29 5.52 20.68
CA TYR A 74 -2.25 5.80 19.68
C TYR A 74 -1.26 4.66 19.45
N TYR A 75 -1.44 3.53 20.14
CA TYR A 75 -0.61 2.36 19.95
C TYR A 75 -1.25 1.40 18.97
N LEU A 76 -0.50 1.02 17.94
CA LEU A 76 -0.86 -0.04 17.01
C LEU A 76 0.02 -1.27 17.29
N PRO A 77 -0.53 -2.40 17.77
CA PRO A 77 0.25 -3.60 18.04
C PRO A 77 1.00 -4.10 16.79
N PRO A 78 2.16 -4.76 16.95
CA PRO A 78 3.01 -5.16 15.82
C PRO A 78 2.28 -5.93 14.72
N LYS A 79 1.40 -6.89 15.07
CA LYS A 79 0.63 -7.66 14.09
C LYS A 79 -0.43 -6.82 13.36
N ALA A 80 -1.01 -5.82 14.01
CA ALA A 80 -1.91 -4.89 13.35
C ALA A 80 -1.15 -3.93 12.42
N ARG A 81 0.09 -3.56 12.77
CA ARG A 81 0.99 -2.82 11.89
C ARG A 81 1.37 -3.63 10.65
N ASP A 82 1.72 -4.91 10.82
CA ASP A 82 1.98 -5.83 9.71
C ASP A 82 0.75 -5.93 8.78
N ALA A 83 -0.45 -6.04 9.37
CA ALA A 83 -1.71 -6.07 8.63
C ALA A 83 -1.98 -4.77 7.87
N LEU A 84 -1.66 -3.61 8.44
CA LEU A 84 -1.77 -2.31 7.76
C LEU A 84 -0.85 -2.23 6.55
N VAL A 85 0.42 -2.62 6.71
CA VAL A 85 1.40 -2.66 5.61
C VAL A 85 0.94 -3.64 4.52
N ALA A 86 0.44 -4.82 4.91
CA ALA A 86 -0.10 -5.79 3.97
C ALA A 86 -1.34 -5.25 3.24
N CYS A 87 -2.23 -4.52 3.93
CA CYS A 87 -3.40 -3.86 3.34
C CYS A 87 -2.99 -2.88 2.25
N ILE A 88 -2.05 -1.97 2.55
CA ILE A 88 -1.51 -0.99 1.61
C ILE A 88 -0.89 -1.70 0.39
N ARG A 89 -0.03 -2.71 0.64
CA ARG A 89 0.58 -3.53 -0.43
C ARG A 89 -0.45 -4.22 -1.32
N ASN A 90 -1.52 -4.75 -0.74
CA ASN A 90 -2.57 -5.46 -1.46
C ASN A 90 -3.39 -4.50 -2.32
N ARG A 91 -3.70 -3.31 -1.81
CA ARG A 91 -4.38 -2.27 -2.59
C ARG A 91 -3.52 -1.80 -3.76
N PHE A 92 -2.23 -1.55 -3.53
CA PHE A 92 -1.28 -1.24 -4.60
C PHE A 92 -1.33 -2.31 -5.70
N ASP A 93 -1.27 -3.57 -5.28
CA ASP A 93 -1.29 -4.72 -6.17
C ASP A 93 -2.57 -4.83 -6.99
N ILE A 94 -3.71 -4.47 -6.43
CA ILE A 94 -5.00 -4.42 -7.15
C ILE A 94 -4.98 -3.28 -8.16
N SER A 95 -4.59 -2.07 -7.75
CA SER A 95 -4.52 -0.88 -8.60
C SER A 95 -3.57 -1.08 -9.78
N MET A 96 -2.38 -1.62 -9.52
CA MET A 96 -1.38 -1.99 -10.53
C MET A 96 -1.94 -3.02 -11.50
N TRP A 97 -2.57 -4.09 -11.00
CA TRP A 97 -3.12 -5.14 -11.87
C TRP A 97 -4.24 -4.62 -12.77
N GLN A 98 -5.17 -3.84 -12.22
CA GLN A 98 -6.26 -3.24 -12.98
C GLN A 98 -5.75 -2.30 -14.07
N SER A 99 -4.71 -1.53 -13.77
CA SER A 99 -4.13 -0.56 -14.71
C SER A 99 -3.30 -1.24 -15.81
N LEU A 100 -2.49 -2.25 -15.48
CA LEU A 100 -1.54 -2.84 -16.43
C LEU A 100 -2.12 -4.04 -17.20
N HIS A 101 -2.91 -4.89 -16.53
CA HIS A 101 -3.30 -6.19 -17.11
C HIS A 101 -4.29 -6.05 -18.27
N ARG A 102 -5.22 -5.07 -18.20
CA ARG A 102 -6.20 -4.81 -19.25
C ARG A 102 -5.57 -4.58 -20.63
N PHE A 103 -4.39 -3.97 -20.63
CA PHE A 103 -3.69 -3.54 -21.84
C PHE A 103 -2.57 -4.50 -22.25
N ALA A 104 -2.27 -5.50 -21.42
CA ALA A 104 -1.14 -6.40 -21.63
C ALA A 104 -1.25 -7.28 -22.87
N SER A 105 -2.47 -7.51 -23.40
CA SER A 105 -2.70 -8.21 -24.67
C SER A 105 -2.61 -7.29 -25.89
N VAL A 106 -2.73 -5.97 -25.69
CA VAL A 106 -2.81 -4.97 -26.77
C VAL A 106 -1.45 -4.30 -27.01
N PHE A 107 -0.68 -4.05 -25.95
CA PHE A 107 0.61 -3.38 -26.05
C PHE A 107 1.77 -4.37 -26.09
N GLN A 108 2.57 -4.27 -27.15
CA GLN A 108 3.81 -5.06 -27.35
C GLN A 108 4.91 -4.66 -26.35
N ARG A 109 4.98 -3.38 -25.94
CA ARG A 109 5.95 -2.88 -24.94
C ARG A 109 5.26 -2.57 -23.61
N GLN A 110 5.65 -3.32 -22.57
CA GLN A 110 5.10 -3.19 -21.22
C GLN A 110 5.79 -2.07 -20.41
N ASP A 111 6.99 -1.66 -20.81
CA ASP A 111 7.79 -0.68 -20.07
C ASP A 111 7.08 0.67 -19.97
N HIS A 112 6.51 1.14 -21.09
CA HIS A 112 5.79 2.41 -21.14
C HIS A 112 4.51 2.39 -20.30
N LEU A 113 3.86 1.23 -20.16
CA LEU A 113 2.67 1.10 -19.29
C LEU A 113 3.03 1.24 -17.82
N ILE A 114 4.19 0.73 -17.40
CA ILE A 114 4.66 0.86 -16.02
C ILE A 114 5.04 2.32 -15.73
N TYR A 115 5.74 2.99 -16.65
CA TYR A 115 6.01 4.43 -16.50
C TYR A 115 4.73 5.26 -16.45
N ALA A 116 3.77 5.01 -17.35
CA ALA A 116 2.47 5.70 -17.33
C ALA A 116 1.69 5.43 -16.02
N PHE A 117 1.80 4.22 -15.46
CA PHE A 117 1.24 3.91 -14.14
C PHE A 117 1.93 4.71 -13.03
N MET A 118 3.26 4.82 -13.07
CA MET A 118 4.02 5.62 -12.10
C MET A 118 3.62 7.09 -12.16
N GLU A 119 3.57 7.69 -13.35
CA GLU A 119 3.14 9.08 -13.57
C GLU A 119 1.73 9.32 -13.03
N LYS A 120 0.78 8.44 -13.38
CA LYS A 120 -0.62 8.56 -12.96
C LYS A 120 -0.80 8.54 -11.45
N HIS A 121 0.04 7.80 -10.73
CA HIS A 121 -0.08 7.62 -9.28
C HIS A 121 1.00 8.37 -8.48
N GLY A 122 1.66 9.37 -9.09
CA GLY A 122 2.61 10.24 -8.40
C GLY A 122 3.86 9.51 -7.87
N ILE A 123 4.27 8.43 -8.54
CA ILE A 123 5.50 7.69 -8.23
C ILE A 123 6.64 8.28 -9.06
N GLU A 124 7.76 8.58 -8.42
CA GLU A 124 8.94 9.11 -9.11
C GLU A 124 9.47 8.11 -10.15
N LEU A 125 9.81 8.64 -11.33
CA LEU A 125 10.28 7.88 -12.51
C LEU A 125 11.75 7.45 -12.38
N THR A 126 12.12 6.89 -11.24
CA THR A 126 13.44 6.33 -11.02
C THR A 126 13.51 4.88 -11.49
N GLU A 127 14.70 4.46 -11.93
CA GLU A 127 14.94 3.07 -12.33
C GLU A 127 14.68 2.09 -11.17
N LYS A 128 14.99 2.51 -9.93
CA LYS A 128 14.72 1.73 -8.71
C LYS A 128 13.22 1.44 -8.55
N ASN A 129 12.37 2.46 -8.64
CA ASN A 129 10.92 2.32 -8.51
C ASN A 129 10.35 1.48 -9.66
N TRP A 130 10.76 1.78 -10.90
CA TRP A 130 10.32 1.02 -12.07
C TRP A 130 10.66 -0.47 -11.94
N ASN A 131 11.90 -0.80 -11.57
CA ASN A 131 12.35 -2.18 -11.39
C ASN A 131 11.57 -2.92 -10.30
N ALA A 132 11.25 -2.23 -9.19
CA ALA A 132 10.45 -2.81 -8.11
C ALA A 132 9.02 -3.16 -8.59
N ILE A 133 8.38 -2.23 -9.29
CA ILE A 133 7.02 -2.39 -9.82
C ILE A 133 6.99 -3.48 -10.91
N ALA A 134 7.95 -3.47 -11.85
CA ALA A 134 8.06 -4.45 -12.92
C ALA A 134 8.19 -5.88 -12.37
N LYS A 135 9.10 -6.10 -11.42
CA LYS A 135 9.28 -7.40 -10.75
C LYS A 135 8.01 -7.85 -10.04
N ARG A 136 7.32 -6.93 -9.35
CA ARG A 136 6.06 -7.23 -8.64
C ARG A 136 4.94 -7.61 -9.61
N TYR A 137 4.76 -6.86 -10.69
CA TYR A 137 3.79 -7.17 -11.74
C TYR A 137 4.06 -8.52 -12.39
N GLN A 138 5.32 -8.82 -12.74
CA GLN A 138 5.71 -10.08 -13.35
C GLN A 138 5.35 -11.28 -12.45
N ARG A 139 5.67 -11.22 -11.15
CA ARG A 139 5.29 -12.27 -10.19
C ARG A 139 3.79 -12.50 -10.16
N LYS A 140 2.99 -11.42 -10.09
CA LYS A 140 1.52 -11.51 -10.12
C LYS A 140 1.01 -12.16 -11.40
N ARG A 141 1.57 -11.77 -12.55
CA ARG A 141 1.22 -12.32 -13.86
C ARG A 141 1.54 -13.81 -13.97
N ASP A 142 2.68 -14.23 -13.44
CA ASP A 142 3.10 -15.63 -13.49
C ASP A 142 2.20 -16.52 -12.61
N ILE A 143 1.80 -16.02 -11.43
CA ILE A 143 0.80 -16.68 -10.58
C ILE A 143 -0.54 -16.81 -11.32
N TYR A 144 -1.03 -15.72 -11.91
CA TYR A 144 -2.27 -15.73 -12.68
C TYR A 144 -2.23 -16.75 -13.83
N ARG A 145 -1.17 -16.74 -14.65
CA ARG A 145 -0.98 -17.70 -15.75
C ARG A 145 -0.92 -19.15 -15.26
N ARG A 146 -0.28 -19.40 -14.12
CA ARG A 146 -0.23 -20.74 -13.52
C ARG A 146 -1.61 -21.22 -13.09
N ILE A 147 -2.41 -20.36 -12.46
CA ILE A 147 -3.78 -20.66 -12.05
C ILE A 147 -4.67 -20.90 -13.28
N ASP A 148 -4.58 -20.07 -14.31
CA ASP A 148 -5.34 -20.21 -15.56
C ASP A 148 -5.06 -21.55 -16.25
N ARG A 149 -3.78 -21.95 -16.36
CA ARG A 149 -3.40 -23.25 -16.92
C ARG A 149 -3.99 -24.42 -16.13
N ARG A 150 -3.97 -24.36 -14.79
CA ARG A 150 -4.56 -25.41 -13.93
C ARG A 150 -6.07 -25.53 -14.12
N LYS A 151 -6.78 -24.40 -14.24
CA LYS A 151 -8.23 -24.41 -14.50
C LYS A 151 -8.56 -25.09 -15.83
N LYS A 152 -7.78 -24.78 -16.88
CA LYS A 152 -7.96 -25.39 -18.21
C LYS A 152 -7.64 -26.89 -18.23
N SER A 153 -6.68 -27.36 -17.43
CA SER A 153 -6.36 -28.79 -17.35
C SER A 153 -7.39 -29.60 -16.55
N SER A 154 -8.07 -28.99 -15.57
CA SER A 154 -9.09 -29.68 -14.76
C SER A 154 -10.47 -29.76 -15.42
N GLN A 155 -10.68 -29.06 -16.55
CA GLN A 155 -11.92 -29.11 -17.35
C GLN A 155 -11.83 -30.08 -18.54
N LYS A 156 -10.68 -30.71 -18.76
CA LYS A 156 -10.50 -31.81 -19.73
C LYS A 156 -10.51 -33.14 -18.99
#